data_AF-X1VFP7-F1
#
_entry.id   AF-X1VFP7-F1
#
_cell.length_a   1.000
_cell.length_b   1.000
_cell.length_c   1.000
_cell.angle_alpha   90.00
_cell.angle_beta   90.00
_cell.angle_gamma   90.00
#
_symmetry.space_group_name_H-M   'P 1'
#
loop_
_entity.id
_entity.type
_entity.pdbx_description
1 polymer ?
#
loop_
_entity_poly.entity_id
_entity_poly.type
_entity_poly.pdbx_seq_one_letter_code
_entity_poly.pdbx_strand_id
1 'polypeptide(L)' 'AEEVAQSILGEYITPRQITEITYREIIIQVKELKIPFSTPDIADLAASYLHDRGIKVWR' A
#
# COMPACT_ATOMS: atom_id res chain seq x y z
N ALA A 1 -2.81 -9.26 -2.11
CA ALA A 1 -2.94 -7.92 -1.50
C ALA A 1 -1.99 -7.75 -0.31
N GLU A 2 -1.89 -8.75 0.57
CA GLU A 2 -1.07 -8.70 1.77
C GLU A 2 0.43 -8.49 1.50
N GLU A 3 0.98 -9.17 0.50
CA GLU A 3 2.37 -9.01 0.03
C GLU A 3 2.69 -7.55 -0.34
N VAL A 4 1.73 -6.86 -0.97
CA VAL A 4 1.88 -5.45 -1.38
C VAL A 4 1.93 -4.54 -0.16
N ALA A 5 0.99 -4.74 0.77
CA ALA A 5 0.95 -3.98 2.01
C ALA A 5 2.23 -4.19 2.83
N GLN A 6 2.74 -5.43 2.89
CA GLN A 6 4.01 -5.73 3.57
C GLN A 6 5.22 -5.10 2.87
N SER A 7 5.31 -5.14 1.54
CA SER A 7 6.40 -4.48 0.82
C SER A 7 6.37 -2.96 1.02
N ILE A 8 5.19 -2.34 0.96
CA ILE A 8 5.02 -0.91 1.26
C ILE A 8 5.40 -0.62 2.72
N LEU A 9 4.95 -1.44 3.67
CA LEU A 9 5.28 -1.28 5.08
C LEU A 9 6.80 -1.38 5.32
N GLY A 10 7.46 -2.36 4.70
CA GLY A 10 8.88 -2.64 4.86
C GLY A 10 9.79 -1.65 4.13
N GLU A 11 9.50 -1.34 2.86
CA GLU A 11 10.36 -0.51 2.01
C GLU A 11 10.01 0.98 2.07
N TYR A 12 8.75 1.33 2.30
CA TYR A 12 8.30 2.72 2.27
C TYR A 12 8.16 3.32 3.67
N ILE A 13 7.58 2.56 4.60
CA ILE A 13 7.17 3.08 5.90
C ILE A 13 8.22 2.87 6.98
N THR A 14 8.81 1.68 7.07
CA THR A 14 9.83 1.35 8.09
C THR A 14 11.08 2.25 7.99
N PRO A 15 11.68 2.50 6.79
CA PRO A 15 12.87 3.33 6.69
C PRO A 15 12.58 4.83 6.82
N ARG A 16 11.34 5.26 6.61
CA ARG A 16 10.96 6.69 6.66
C ARG A 16 10.09 7.06 7.87
N GLN A 17 9.70 6.08 8.71
CA GLN A 17 8.74 6.20 9.82
C GLN A 17 7.43 6.90 9.44
N ILE A 18 6.99 6.75 8.18
CA ILE A 18 5.80 7.47 7.70
C ILE A 18 4.57 6.62 8.03
N THR A 19 3.75 7.10 8.97
CA THR A 19 2.47 6.46 9.32
C THR A 19 1.33 6.87 8.40
N GLU A 20 1.66 7.49 7.27
CA GLU A 20 0.72 8.09 6.32
C GLU A 20 1.12 7.71 4.89
N ILE A 21 0.16 7.21 4.12
CA ILE A 21 0.38 6.85 2.72
C ILE A 21 -0.79 7.26 1.86
N THR A 22 -0.52 7.81 0.68
CA THR A 22 -1.55 8.22 -0.27
C THR A 22 -1.97 7.04 -1.15
N TYR A 23 -3.25 6.99 -1.51
CA TYR A 23 -3.79 5.97 -2.42
C TYR A 23 -3.02 5.89 -3.75
N ARG A 24 -2.49 7.03 -4.21
CA ARG A 24 -1.63 7.11 -5.39
C ARG A 24 -0.30 6.36 -5.24
N GLU A 25 0.34 6.42 -4.07
CA GLU A 25 1.57 5.65 -3.81
C GLU A 25 1.28 4.16 -3.78
N ILE A 26 0.15 3.76 -3.20
CA ILE A 26 -0.30 2.37 -3.21
C ILE A 26 -0.49 1.90 -4.66
N ILE A 27 -1.16 2.68 -5.50
CA ILE A 27 -1.33 2.36 -6.93
C ILE A 27 0.02 2.25 -7.66
N ILE A 28 0.96 3.15 -7.39
CA ILE A 28 2.30 3.11 -7.99
C ILE A 28 2.99 1.80 -7.60
N GLN A 29 2.93 1.40 -6.34
CA GLN A 29 3.55 0.16 -5.88
C GLN A 29 2.87 -1.09 -6.46
N VAL A 30 1.54 -1.10 -6.52
CA VAL A 30 0.78 -2.18 -7.17
C VAL A 30 1.13 -2.29 -8.66
N LYS A 31 1.34 -1.14 -9.33
CA LYS A 31 1.82 -1.10 -10.72
C LYS A 31 3.23 -1.66 -10.87
N GLU A 32 4.14 -1.30 -9.96
CA GLU A 32 5.52 -1.82 -9.96
C GLU A 32 5.57 -3.33 -9.72
N LEU A 33 4.71 -3.84 -8.84
CA LEU A 33 4.56 -5.27 -8.55
C LEU A 33 3.95 -6.08 -9.71
N LYS A 34 3.56 -5.42 -10.82
CA LYS A 34 3.02 -6.04 -12.05
C LYS A 34 1.97 -7.12 -11.77
N ILE A 35 1.11 -6.86 -10.79
CA ILE A 35 0.11 -7.85 -10.38
C ILE A 35 -0.96 -7.94 -11.47
N PRO A 36 -1.30 -9.14 -12.00
CA PRO A 36 -2.25 -9.33 -13.10
C PRO A 36 -3.72 -9.10 -12.71
N PHE A 37 -3.98 -8.38 -11.62
CA PHE A 37 -5.31 -8.07 -11.11
C PHE A 37 -5.60 -6.57 -11.26
N SER A 38 -6.88 -6.20 -11.15
CA SER A 38 -7.30 -4.80 -11.18
C SER A 38 -6.54 -3.99 -10.13
N THR A 39 -5.67 -3.10 -10.62
CA THR A 39 -4.84 -2.18 -9.81
C THR A 39 -5.64 -1.43 -8.72
N PRO A 40 -6.87 -0.91 -8.99
CA PRO A 40 -7.65 -0.24 -7.96
C PRO A 40 -8.16 -1.20 -6.86
N ASP A 41 -8.51 -2.44 -7.20
CA ASP A 41 -8.98 -3.45 -6.23
C ASP A 41 -7.88 -3.80 -5.23
N ILE A 42 -6.65 -4.01 -5.74
CA ILE A 42 -5.51 -4.30 -4.88
C ILE A 42 -5.12 -3.05 -4.07
N ALA A 43 -5.21 -1.87 -4.66
CA ALA A 43 -4.92 -0.63 -3.94
C ALA A 43 -5.89 -0.42 -2.79
N ASP A 44 -7.18 -0.70 -2.97
CA ASP A 44 -8.19 -0.62 -1.92
C ASP A 44 -7.99 -1.68 -0.82
N LEU A 45 -7.67 -2.91 -1.22
CA LEU A 45 -7.32 -3.99 -0.28
C LEU A 45 -6.05 -3.68 0.51
N ALA A 46 -5.01 -3.20 -0.16
CA ALA A 46 -3.75 -2.81 0.49
C ALA A 46 -3.97 -1.61 1.42
N ALA A 47 -4.78 -0.64 1.00
CA ALA A 47 -5.17 0.50 1.83
C ALA A 47 -5.90 0.05 3.10
N SER A 48 -6.87 -0.87 2.98
CA SER A 48 -7.57 -1.43 4.14
C SER A 48 -6.61 -2.18 5.07
N TYR A 49 -5.66 -2.94 4.52
CA TYR A 49 -4.66 -3.67 5.31
C TYR A 49 -3.67 -2.73 6.03
N LEU A 50 -3.27 -1.64 5.37
CA LEU A 50 -2.44 -0.58 5.94
C LEU A 50 -3.19 0.13 7.07
N HIS A 51 -4.48 0.44 6.86
CA HIS A 51 -5.33 1.05 7.87
C HIS A 51 -5.45 0.17 9.13
N ASP A 52 -5.67 -1.13 8.96
CA ASP A 52 -5.76 -2.09 10.06
C ASP A 52 -4.44 -2.17 10.87
N ARG A 53 -3.30 -2.02 10.20
CA ARG A 53 -1.96 -1.92 10.81
C ARG A 53 -1.67 -0.58 11.49
N GLY A 54 -2.61 0.36 11.51
CA GLY A 54 -2.48 1.68 12.14
C GLY A 54 -1.90 2.76 11.22
N ILE A 55 -1.93 2.54 9.90
CA ILE A 55 -1.34 3.45 8.91
C ILE A 55 -2.46 4.25 8.24
N LYS A 56 -2.37 5.57 8.32
CA LYS A 56 -3.36 6.46 7.71
C LYS A 56 -3.23 6.44 6.20
N VAL A 57 -4.25 5.93 5.52
CA VAL A 57 -4.37 6.04 4.08
C VAL A 57 -5.11 7.32 3.70
N TRP A 58 -4.45 8.18 2.93
CA TRP A 58 -5.02 9.39 2.37
C TRP A 58 -5.59 9.11 0.98
N ARG A 59 -6.87 9.43 0.76
CA ARG A 59 -7.57 9.25 -0.53
C ARG A 59 -7.41 10.45 -1.46
#